data_AF-A0A524EYN1-F1
#
_entry.id   AF-A0A524EYN1-F1
#
_cell.length_a   1.000
_cell.length_b   1.000
_cell.length_c   1.000
_cell.angle_alpha   90.00
_cell.angle_beta   90.00
_cell.angle_gamma   90.00
#
_symmetry.space_group_name_H-M   'P 1'
#
loop_
_entity.id
_entity.type
_entity.pdbx_description
1 polymer ?
#
loop_
_entity_poly.entity_id
_entity_poly.type
_entity_poly.pdbx_seq_one_letter_code
_entity_poly.pdbx_strand_id
1 'polypeptide(L)'
;MLSEILFNTFALIFALFIIIILGVGFFLLVRGIQIKMCNIIIAAIAFIGLPIGFIGNVLFNLGGFFQEIFIFIAFNFTVVFTNLTFYKRKKVYPTIVFAIVFILGVIQIALHALPLLFGINVYYLRVSLDLPYTLLTFNWLAWAAFQSYNRLNEYIIAPWVKLRYKLIAVFSFLISFNSIPEFFQPKGVYWGDPDNITSLIIFGITAILAISFSLGFFIAWIMPNWLKKKINKNYKPLEDKEYSEEELMEMIKTQLDDETRSNK
;
A
#
# COMPACT_ATOMS: atom_id res chain seq x y z
N MET A 1 -10.34 9.79 33.35
CA MET A 1 -9.45 8.63 33.67
C MET A 1 -9.49 7.52 32.63
N LEU A 2 -10.56 6.71 32.48
CA LEU A 2 -10.56 5.60 31.51
C LEU A 2 -10.42 6.09 30.05
N SER A 3 -11.19 7.11 29.66
CA SER A 3 -11.12 7.68 28.30
C SER A 3 -9.74 8.25 27.96
N GLU A 4 -9.07 8.88 28.92
CA GLU A 4 -7.71 9.42 28.75
C GLU A 4 -6.68 8.30 28.60
N ILE A 5 -6.82 7.21 29.36
CA ILE A 5 -5.95 6.02 29.22
C ILE A 5 -6.12 5.41 27.83
N LEU A 6 -7.36 5.30 27.34
CA LEU A 6 -7.66 4.79 26.00
C LEU A 6 -7.08 5.70 24.92
N PHE A 7 -7.28 7.02 25.04
CA PHE A 7 -6.70 8.00 24.11
C PHE A 7 -5.18 7.87 24.01
N ASN A 8 -4.49 7.85 25.16
CA ASN A 8 -3.04 7.70 25.19
C ASN A 8 -2.56 6.38 24.57
N THR A 9 -3.33 5.30 24.78
CA THR A 9 -3.06 4.00 24.18
C THR A 9 -3.19 4.05 22.65
N PHE A 10 -4.26 4.64 22.14
CA PHE A 10 -4.47 4.79 20.69
C PHE A 10 -3.45 5.74 20.06
N ALA A 11 -3.07 6.81 20.75
CA ALA A 11 -2.02 7.72 20.32
C ALA A 11 -0.65 7.00 20.22
N LEU A 12 -0.33 6.14 21.19
CA LEU A 12 0.88 5.30 21.13
C LEU A 12 0.84 4.34 19.92
N ILE A 13 -0.30 3.68 19.69
CA ILE A 13 -0.48 2.78 18.53
C ILE A 13 -0.29 3.56 17.22
N PHE A 14 -0.85 4.76 17.13
CA PHE A 14 -0.70 5.63 15.97
C PHE A 14 0.76 6.08 15.75
N ALA A 15 1.48 6.41 16.82
CA ALA A 15 2.91 6.73 16.74
C ALA A 15 3.74 5.52 16.26
N LEU A 16 3.44 4.31 16.75
CA LEU A 16 4.08 3.09 16.27
C LEU A 16 3.79 2.84 14.79
N PHE A 17 2.57 3.10 14.33
CA PHE A 17 2.21 3.05 12.92
C PHE A 17 3.11 3.97 12.07
N ILE A 18 3.26 5.23 12.47
CA ILE A 18 4.11 6.23 11.81
C ILE A 18 5.56 5.73 11.71
N ILE A 19 6.13 5.27 12.83
CA ILE A 19 7.52 4.80 12.90
C ILE A 19 7.75 3.61 11.98
N ILE A 20 6.85 2.62 12.00
CA ILE A 20 6.98 1.41 11.18
C ILE A 20 6.89 1.75 9.70
N ILE A 21 5.92 2.57 9.31
CA ILE A 21 5.74 2.97 7.90
C ILE A 21 6.93 3.78 7.39
N LEU A 22 7.46 4.72 8.17
CA LEU A 22 8.69 5.42 7.82
C LEU A 22 9.86 4.45 7.65
N GLY A 23 10.03 3.50 8.57
CA GLY A 23 11.05 2.46 8.48
C GLY A 23 10.95 1.64 7.18
N VAL A 24 9.72 1.24 6.80
CA VAL A 24 9.46 0.56 5.52
C VAL A 24 9.79 1.46 4.33
N GLY A 25 9.36 2.73 4.37
CA GLY A 25 9.62 3.70 3.32
C GLY A 25 11.12 3.91 3.08
N PHE A 26 11.89 4.16 4.13
CA PHE A 26 13.35 4.29 4.02
C PHE A 26 14.02 3.01 3.53
N PHE A 27 13.61 1.86 4.03
CA PHE A 27 14.12 0.57 3.55
C PHE A 27 13.89 0.40 2.04
N LEU A 28 12.68 0.70 1.56
CA LEU A 28 12.34 0.63 0.14
C LEU A 28 13.12 1.66 -0.68
N LEU A 29 13.32 2.87 -0.16
CA LEU A 29 14.07 3.92 -0.85
C LEU A 29 15.52 3.48 -1.09
N VAL A 30 16.20 3.06 -0.02
CA VAL A 30 17.59 2.56 -0.09
C VAL A 30 17.66 1.38 -1.03
N ARG A 31 16.73 0.42 -0.90
CA ARG A 31 16.76 -0.77 -1.75
C ARG A 31 16.48 -0.44 -3.21
N GLY A 32 15.50 0.42 -3.48
CA GLY A 32 15.12 0.87 -4.82
C GLY A 32 16.26 1.59 -5.54
N ILE A 33 17.02 2.42 -4.83
CA ILE A 33 18.23 3.06 -5.35
C ILE A 33 19.30 2.01 -5.67
N GLN A 34 19.60 1.11 -4.73
CA GLN A 34 20.62 0.06 -4.91
C GLN A 34 20.35 -0.83 -6.13
N ILE A 35 19.10 -1.24 -6.33
CA ILE A 35 18.72 -2.14 -7.43
C ILE A 35 18.20 -1.40 -8.68
N LYS A 36 18.23 -0.06 -8.65
CA LYS A 36 17.77 0.82 -9.75
C LYS A 36 16.34 0.55 -10.22
N MET A 37 15.44 0.18 -9.29
CA MET A 37 14.03 -0.11 -9.61
C MET A 37 13.13 1.08 -9.25
N CYS A 38 12.74 1.83 -10.28
CA CYS A 38 11.92 3.05 -10.16
C CYS A 38 10.57 2.81 -9.44
N ASN A 39 9.90 1.68 -9.71
CA ASN A 39 8.64 1.35 -9.04
C ASN A 39 8.81 1.22 -7.51
N ILE A 40 9.93 0.66 -7.03
CA ILE A 40 10.20 0.55 -5.58
C ILE A 40 10.46 1.94 -4.97
N ILE A 41 11.17 2.81 -5.68
CA ILE A 41 11.39 4.20 -5.25
C ILE A 41 10.04 4.92 -5.14
N ILE A 42 9.14 4.73 -6.10
CA ILE A 42 7.80 5.31 -6.07
C ILE A 42 6.99 4.80 -4.87
N ALA A 43 7.04 3.49 -4.57
CA ALA A 43 6.43 2.94 -3.35
C ALA A 43 7.02 3.59 -2.09
N ALA A 44 8.34 3.76 -2.04
CA ALA A 44 9.01 4.40 -0.92
C ALA A 44 8.53 5.83 -0.68
N ILE A 45 8.35 6.63 -1.75
CA ILE A 45 7.79 7.99 -1.64
C ILE A 45 6.37 7.95 -1.08
N ALA A 46 5.55 6.98 -1.49
CA ALA A 46 4.21 6.82 -0.91
C ALA A 46 4.25 6.52 0.59
N PHE A 47 5.10 5.55 1.01
CA PHE A 47 5.25 5.19 2.42
C PHE A 47 5.90 6.29 3.27
N ILE A 48 6.76 7.15 2.70
CA ILE A 48 7.34 8.27 3.44
C ILE A 48 6.38 9.46 3.49
N GLY A 49 5.71 9.75 2.37
CA GLY A 49 4.81 10.90 2.26
C GLY A 49 3.65 10.82 3.23
N LEU A 50 3.02 9.65 3.38
CA LEU A 50 1.86 9.48 4.24
C LEU A 50 2.14 9.87 5.72
N PRO A 51 3.18 9.35 6.40
CA PRO A 51 3.59 9.81 7.73
C PRO A 51 3.96 11.29 7.80
N ILE A 52 4.60 11.86 6.77
CA ILE A 52 4.97 13.30 6.79
C ILE A 52 3.72 14.16 6.92
N GLY A 53 2.64 13.82 6.20
CA GLY A 53 1.35 14.50 6.32
C GLY A 53 0.82 14.50 7.75
N PHE A 54 0.78 13.33 8.39
CA PHE A 54 0.31 13.19 9.76
C PHE A 54 1.22 13.89 10.78
N ILE A 55 2.54 13.75 10.65
CA ILE A 55 3.53 14.44 11.50
C ILE A 55 3.36 15.96 11.38
N GLY A 56 3.23 16.48 10.16
CA GLY A 56 3.03 17.91 9.90
C GLY A 56 1.77 18.45 10.57
N ASN A 57 0.67 17.71 10.49
CA ASN A 57 -0.59 18.11 11.11
C ASN A 57 -0.54 17.98 12.65
N VAL A 58 -0.04 16.86 13.19
CA VAL A 58 -0.10 16.57 14.63
C VAL A 58 1.01 17.27 15.43
N LEU A 59 2.27 17.22 14.97
CA LEU A 59 3.41 17.76 15.73
C LEU A 59 3.68 19.24 15.40
N PHE A 60 3.46 19.64 14.14
CA PHE A 60 3.80 20.98 13.67
C PHE A 60 2.58 21.87 13.45
N ASN A 61 1.36 21.36 13.70
CA ASN A 61 0.10 22.10 13.53
C ASN A 61 -0.04 22.78 12.15
N LEU A 62 0.46 22.14 11.09
CA LEU A 62 0.38 22.65 9.72
C LEU A 62 -1.02 22.53 9.10
N GLY A 63 -1.97 21.95 9.86
CA GLY A 63 -3.38 21.84 9.53
C GLY A 63 -3.73 20.66 8.62
N GLY A 64 -5.03 20.34 8.57
CA GLY A 64 -5.56 19.21 7.80
C GLY A 64 -5.32 19.33 6.28
N PHE A 65 -5.23 20.56 5.75
CA PHE A 65 -4.90 20.78 4.34
C PHE A 65 -3.49 20.27 3.99
N PHE A 66 -2.50 20.49 4.86
CA PHE A 66 -1.15 19.97 4.68
C PHE A 66 -1.16 18.44 4.68
N GLN A 67 -1.87 17.82 5.62
CA GLN A 67 -2.02 16.36 5.68
C GLN A 67 -2.61 15.82 4.37
N GLU A 68 -3.66 16.47 3.84
CA GLU A 68 -4.36 16.02 2.64
C GLU A 68 -3.48 16.06 1.39
N ILE A 69 -2.59 17.06 1.25
CA ILE A 69 -1.60 17.09 0.16
C ILE A 69 -0.70 15.85 0.20
N PHE A 70 -0.25 15.45 1.39
CA PHE A 70 0.61 14.28 1.54
C PHE A 70 -0.14 12.96 1.37
N ILE A 71 -1.39 12.87 1.80
CA ILE A 71 -2.29 11.74 1.50
C ILE A 71 -2.47 11.63 -0.02
N PHE A 72 -2.75 12.75 -0.71
CA PHE A 72 -2.87 12.82 -2.16
C PHE A 72 -1.63 12.28 -2.86
N ILE A 73 -0.45 12.76 -2.46
CA ILE A 73 0.83 12.29 -3.00
C ILE A 73 0.99 10.78 -2.76
N ALA A 74 0.74 10.31 -1.55
CA ALA A 74 0.92 8.91 -1.19
C ALA A 74 -0.02 7.96 -1.95
N PHE A 75 -1.29 8.32 -2.11
CA PHE A 75 -2.29 7.49 -2.80
C PHE A 75 -1.98 7.42 -4.30
N ASN A 76 -1.67 8.56 -4.93
CA ASN A 76 -1.28 8.58 -6.34
C ASN A 76 -0.02 7.74 -6.58
N PHE A 77 1.02 7.90 -5.76
CA PHE A 77 2.22 7.06 -5.89
C PHE A 77 1.95 5.59 -5.61
N THR A 78 1.02 5.25 -4.72
CA THR A 78 0.59 3.85 -4.50
C THR A 78 -0.04 3.26 -5.76
N VAL A 79 -0.90 4.01 -6.46
CA VAL A 79 -1.49 3.57 -7.74
C VAL A 79 -0.43 3.47 -8.84
N VAL A 80 0.47 4.44 -8.95
CA VAL A 80 1.58 4.39 -9.93
C VAL A 80 2.47 3.18 -9.66
N PHE A 81 2.84 2.92 -8.41
CA PHE A 81 3.57 1.71 -8.02
C PHE A 81 2.82 0.44 -8.43
N THR A 82 1.53 0.38 -8.14
CA THR A 82 0.69 -0.79 -8.49
C THR A 82 0.70 -1.02 -10.00
N ASN A 83 0.52 0.03 -10.78
CA ASN A 83 0.48 -0.02 -12.23
C ASN A 83 1.83 -0.48 -12.83
N LEU A 84 2.94 0.10 -12.37
CA LEU A 84 4.28 -0.26 -12.84
C LEU A 84 4.68 -1.69 -12.46
N THR A 85 4.27 -2.15 -11.28
CA THR A 85 4.67 -3.45 -10.74
C THR A 85 3.84 -4.60 -11.29
N PHE A 86 2.53 -4.41 -11.39
CA PHE A 86 1.60 -5.49 -11.68
C PHE A 86 1.02 -5.45 -13.11
N TYR A 87 0.99 -4.28 -13.73
CA TYR A 87 0.28 -4.07 -14.99
C TYR A 87 1.16 -3.53 -16.13
N LYS A 88 2.48 -3.75 -16.09
CA LYS A 88 3.47 -3.24 -17.07
C LYS A 88 3.08 -3.37 -18.56
N ARG A 89 2.27 -4.37 -18.94
CA ARG A 89 1.80 -4.61 -20.32
C ARG A 89 0.34 -4.21 -20.61
N LYS A 90 -0.46 -3.85 -19.60
CA LYS A 90 -1.86 -3.40 -19.78
C LYS A 90 -1.90 -1.88 -19.73
N LYS A 91 -2.46 -1.24 -20.75
CA LYS A 91 -2.49 0.24 -20.83
C LYS A 91 -3.81 0.84 -20.32
N VAL A 92 -4.96 0.29 -20.72
CA VAL A 92 -6.26 0.96 -20.52
C VAL A 92 -6.70 1.01 -19.04
N TYR A 93 -6.89 -0.14 -18.39
CA TYR A 93 -7.40 -0.18 -17.01
C TYR A 93 -6.52 0.56 -15.98
N PRO A 94 -5.18 0.38 -15.98
CA PRO A 94 -4.31 1.08 -15.02
C PRO A 94 -4.38 2.61 -15.17
N THR A 95 -4.47 3.11 -16.40
CA THR A 95 -4.62 4.54 -16.68
C THR A 95 -5.95 5.09 -16.20
N ILE A 96 -7.05 4.36 -16.39
CA ILE A 96 -8.38 4.77 -15.90
C ILE A 96 -8.40 4.84 -14.38
N VAL A 97 -7.89 3.81 -13.69
CA VAL A 97 -7.83 3.81 -12.22
C VAL A 97 -6.99 4.98 -11.70
N PHE A 98 -5.83 5.24 -12.30
CA PHE A 98 -5.01 6.39 -11.95
C PHE A 98 -5.75 7.72 -12.17
N ALA A 99 -6.42 7.90 -13.31
CA ALA A 99 -7.17 9.12 -13.59
C ALA A 99 -8.30 9.35 -12.56
N ILE A 100 -9.05 8.31 -12.20
CA ILE A 100 -10.12 8.41 -11.20
C ILE A 100 -9.55 8.75 -9.82
N VAL A 101 -8.49 8.05 -9.37
CA VAL A 101 -7.84 8.33 -8.08
C VAL A 101 -7.27 9.75 -8.05
N PHE A 102 -6.64 10.20 -9.14
CA PHE A 102 -6.13 11.56 -9.24
C PHE A 102 -7.26 12.60 -9.12
N ILE A 103 -8.35 12.43 -9.87
CA ILE A 103 -9.51 13.34 -9.83
C ILE A 103 -10.14 13.35 -8.43
N LEU A 104 -10.37 12.18 -7.82
CA LEU A 104 -10.90 12.09 -6.46
C LEU A 104 -10.00 12.81 -5.46
N GLY A 105 -8.68 12.65 -5.58
CA GLY A 105 -7.72 13.32 -4.74
C GLY A 105 -7.71 14.86 -4.90
N VAL A 106 -7.84 15.37 -6.13
CA VAL A 106 -7.99 16.82 -6.37
C VAL A 106 -9.29 17.35 -5.76
N ILE A 107 -10.39 16.60 -5.90
CA ILE A 107 -11.67 16.95 -5.29
C ILE A 107 -11.54 16.96 -3.75
N GLN A 108 -10.83 15.98 -3.16
CA GLN A 108 -10.60 15.93 -1.72
C GLN A 108 -9.84 17.15 -1.20
N ILE A 109 -8.73 17.52 -1.85
CA ILE A 109 -7.95 18.72 -1.51
C ILE A 109 -8.85 19.97 -1.58
N ALA A 110 -9.65 20.10 -2.64
CA ALA A 110 -10.56 21.23 -2.79
C ALA A 110 -11.62 21.25 -1.66
N LEU A 111 -12.27 20.12 -1.38
CA LEU A 111 -13.27 20.02 -0.31
C LEU A 111 -12.68 20.24 1.09
N HIS A 112 -11.39 19.98 1.29
CA HIS A 112 -10.68 20.29 2.53
C HIS A 112 -10.40 21.79 2.71
N ALA A 113 -10.27 22.55 1.62
CA ALA A 113 -10.07 24.01 1.63
C ALA A 113 -11.39 24.80 1.75
N LEU A 114 -12.48 24.26 1.22
CA LEU A 114 -13.82 24.87 1.18
C LEU A 114 -14.71 24.84 2.45
N PRO A 115 -14.42 24.14 3.57
CA PRO A 115 -15.36 24.05 4.70
C PRO A 115 -15.67 25.39 5.38
N LEU A 116 -14.76 26.37 5.26
CA LEU A 116 -14.95 27.73 5.77
C LEU A 116 -16.13 28.45 5.10
N LEU A 117 -16.54 28.03 3.89
CA LEU A 117 -17.51 28.73 3.06
C LEU A 117 -18.91 28.07 3.02
N PHE A 118 -19.01 26.76 3.29
CA PHE A 118 -20.21 25.98 2.94
C PHE A 118 -20.76 25.05 4.03
N GLY A 119 -20.24 25.12 5.27
CA GLY A 119 -20.92 24.55 6.45
C GLY A 119 -20.87 23.01 6.58
N ILE A 120 -21.95 22.38 7.05
CA ILE A 120 -21.99 20.95 7.44
C ILE A 120 -22.06 19.97 6.26
N ASN A 121 -22.69 20.38 5.14
CA ASN A 121 -22.86 19.52 3.98
C ASN A 121 -21.52 19.20 3.29
N VAL A 122 -20.59 20.16 3.27
CA VAL A 122 -19.25 19.94 2.69
C VAL A 122 -18.42 18.97 3.51
N TYR A 123 -18.59 18.95 4.83
CA TYR A 123 -17.93 17.96 5.69
C TYR A 123 -18.37 16.53 5.32
N TYR A 124 -19.67 16.26 5.28
CA TYR A 124 -20.17 14.93 4.95
C TYR A 124 -19.90 14.53 3.50
N LEU A 125 -19.91 15.47 2.55
CA LEU A 125 -19.51 15.20 1.17
C LEU A 125 -18.04 14.77 1.08
N ARG A 126 -17.15 15.49 1.77
CA ARG A 126 -15.71 15.17 1.84
C ARG A 126 -15.50 13.75 2.37
N VAL A 127 -16.08 13.46 3.54
CA VAL A 127 -15.94 12.14 4.18
C VAL A 127 -16.56 11.03 3.32
N SER A 128 -17.70 11.29 2.67
CA SER A 128 -18.34 10.33 1.76
C SER A 128 -17.46 10.02 0.54
N LEU A 129 -16.72 11.00 0.03
CA LEU A 129 -15.81 10.81 -1.10
C LEU A 129 -14.46 10.21 -0.69
N ASP A 130 -14.11 10.24 0.60
CA ASP A 130 -12.86 9.63 1.08
C ASP A 130 -12.96 8.10 1.07
N LEU A 131 -14.18 7.58 1.25
CA LEU A 131 -14.49 6.16 1.11
C LEU A 131 -14.13 5.59 -0.28
N PRO A 132 -14.72 6.04 -1.40
CA PRO A 132 -14.34 5.54 -2.72
C PRO A 132 -12.89 5.85 -3.08
N TYR A 133 -12.30 6.93 -2.55
CA TYR A 133 -10.90 7.28 -2.80
C TYR A 133 -9.93 6.27 -2.16
N THR A 134 -10.10 6.00 -0.87
CA THR A 134 -9.33 5.01 -0.11
C THR A 134 -9.61 3.59 -0.61
N LEU A 135 -10.89 3.23 -0.83
CA LEU A 135 -11.27 1.93 -1.35
C LEU A 135 -10.61 1.67 -2.70
N LEU A 136 -10.72 2.59 -3.66
CA LEU A 136 -10.18 2.38 -5.00
C LEU A 136 -8.66 2.24 -4.97
N THR A 137 -7.97 3.09 -4.23
CA THR A 137 -6.50 3.08 -4.11
C THR A 137 -5.98 1.75 -3.57
N PHE A 138 -6.51 1.31 -2.42
CA PHE A 138 -5.99 0.13 -1.74
C PHE A 138 -6.61 -1.18 -2.20
N ASN A 139 -7.87 -1.22 -2.65
CA ASN A 139 -8.41 -2.42 -3.31
C ASN A 139 -7.72 -2.68 -4.65
N TRP A 140 -7.33 -1.64 -5.38
CA TRP A 140 -6.57 -1.83 -6.62
C TRP A 140 -5.23 -2.54 -6.35
N LEU A 141 -4.49 -2.08 -5.33
CA LEU A 141 -3.27 -2.75 -4.88
C LEU A 141 -3.54 -4.17 -4.36
N ALA A 142 -4.60 -4.35 -3.56
CA ALA A 142 -4.98 -5.64 -3.00
C ALA A 142 -5.28 -6.67 -4.10
N TRP A 143 -6.09 -6.27 -5.09
CA TRP A 143 -6.47 -7.09 -6.22
C TRP A 143 -5.26 -7.45 -7.08
N ALA A 144 -4.41 -6.47 -7.40
CA ALA A 144 -3.21 -6.68 -8.20
C ALA A 144 -2.23 -7.67 -7.53
N ALA A 145 -2.05 -7.53 -6.22
CA ALA A 145 -1.21 -8.42 -5.43
C ALA A 145 -1.82 -9.83 -5.31
N PHE A 146 -3.14 -9.94 -5.14
CA PHE A 146 -3.85 -11.23 -5.07
C PHE A 146 -3.77 -11.99 -6.40
N GLN A 147 -4.02 -11.32 -7.52
CA GLN A 147 -3.87 -11.91 -8.85
C GLN A 147 -2.44 -12.42 -9.11
N SER A 148 -1.46 -11.64 -8.66
CA SER A 148 -0.06 -12.05 -8.76
C SER A 148 0.27 -13.23 -7.86
N TYR A 149 -0.28 -13.27 -6.64
CA TYR A 149 -0.15 -14.41 -5.74
C TYR A 149 -0.71 -15.69 -6.38
N ASN A 150 -1.90 -15.64 -6.98
CA ASN A 150 -2.51 -16.79 -7.64
C ASN A 150 -1.64 -17.29 -8.81
N ARG A 151 -1.19 -16.38 -9.68
CA ARG A 151 -0.29 -16.74 -10.78
C ARG A 151 1.02 -17.34 -10.28
N LEU A 152 1.61 -16.78 -9.22
CA LEU A 152 2.86 -17.28 -8.65
C LEU A 152 2.72 -18.67 -8.01
N ASN A 153 1.51 -19.11 -7.67
CA ASN A 153 1.29 -20.46 -7.15
C ASN A 153 1.59 -21.54 -8.19
N GLU A 154 1.46 -21.22 -9.49
CA GLU A 154 1.76 -22.11 -10.62
C GLU A 154 3.27 -22.34 -10.83
N TYR A 155 4.12 -21.44 -10.32
CA TYR A 155 5.57 -21.52 -10.50
C TYR A 155 6.29 -22.07 -9.25
N ILE A 156 7.42 -22.74 -9.47
CA ILE A 156 8.32 -23.25 -8.43
C ILE A 156 9.23 -22.10 -7.95
N ILE A 157 8.63 -21.12 -7.28
CA ILE A 157 9.34 -19.99 -6.66
C ILE A 157 9.39 -20.15 -5.14
N ALA A 158 10.35 -19.45 -4.52
CA ALA A 158 10.54 -19.48 -3.08
C ALA A 158 9.25 -19.06 -2.33
N PRO A 159 8.76 -19.87 -1.37
CA PRO A 159 7.47 -19.64 -0.71
C PRO A 159 7.36 -18.29 0.02
N TRP A 160 8.47 -17.73 0.52
CA TRP A 160 8.47 -16.40 1.13
C TRP A 160 8.08 -15.28 0.15
N VAL A 161 8.35 -15.47 -1.16
CA VAL A 161 7.91 -14.53 -2.21
C VAL A 161 6.40 -14.61 -2.36
N LYS A 162 5.83 -15.83 -2.41
CA LYS A 162 4.36 -16.03 -2.44
C LYS A 162 3.71 -15.38 -1.23
N LEU A 163 4.28 -15.58 -0.03
CA LEU A 163 3.78 -14.97 1.20
C LEU A 163 3.79 -13.43 1.13
N ARG A 164 4.83 -12.81 0.59
CA ARG A 164 4.89 -11.35 0.42
C ARG A 164 3.67 -10.82 -0.34
N TYR A 165 3.33 -11.39 -1.49
CA TYR A 165 2.17 -10.94 -2.28
C TYR A 165 0.85 -11.18 -1.54
N LYS A 166 0.73 -12.31 -0.83
CA LYS A 166 -0.44 -12.58 0.03
C LYS A 166 -0.59 -11.54 1.14
N LEU A 167 0.49 -11.18 1.83
CA LEU A 167 0.48 -10.15 2.87
C LEU A 167 0.08 -8.79 2.30
N ILE A 168 0.69 -8.37 1.18
CA ILE A 168 0.33 -7.11 0.51
C ILE A 168 -1.16 -7.11 0.16
N ALA A 169 -1.69 -8.22 -0.39
CA ALA A 169 -3.10 -8.32 -0.74
C ALA A 169 -4.02 -8.17 0.48
N VAL A 170 -3.80 -8.97 1.53
CA VAL A 170 -4.64 -8.97 2.73
C VAL A 170 -4.61 -7.62 3.45
N PHE A 171 -3.42 -7.07 3.68
CA PHE A 171 -3.30 -5.83 4.45
C PHE A 171 -3.72 -4.59 3.65
N SER A 172 -3.56 -4.60 2.32
CA SER A 172 -4.14 -3.54 1.48
C SER A 172 -5.67 -3.62 1.45
N PHE A 173 -6.23 -4.83 1.43
CA PHE A 173 -7.69 -4.99 1.51
C PHE A 173 -8.23 -4.48 2.85
N LEU A 174 -7.58 -4.82 3.97
CA LEU A 174 -7.97 -4.33 5.29
C LEU A 174 -7.93 -2.81 5.40
N ILE A 175 -6.84 -2.16 4.98
CA ILE A 175 -6.72 -0.70 5.08
C ILE A 175 -7.66 0.05 4.12
N SER A 176 -8.20 -0.63 3.09
CA SER A 176 -9.16 -0.02 2.17
C SER A 176 -10.46 0.43 2.86
N PHE A 177 -10.77 -0.14 4.03
CA PHE A 177 -11.92 0.22 4.86
C PHE A 177 -11.61 1.29 5.93
N ASN A 178 -10.39 1.82 5.96
CA ASN A 178 -9.94 2.74 7.01
C ASN A 178 -10.74 4.05 7.08
N SER A 179 -11.38 4.46 5.99
CA SER A 179 -12.20 5.68 5.92
C SER A 179 -13.66 5.46 6.33
N ILE A 180 -14.12 4.22 6.50
CA ILE A 180 -15.50 3.94 6.96
C ILE A 180 -15.77 4.53 8.35
N PRO A 181 -14.89 4.34 9.36
CA PRO A 181 -15.12 4.91 10.70
C PRO A 181 -15.26 6.44 10.68
N GLU A 182 -14.55 7.15 9.79
CA GLU A 182 -14.62 8.62 9.70
C GLU A 182 -16.03 9.12 9.36
N PHE A 183 -16.84 8.33 8.65
CA PHE A 183 -18.23 8.68 8.36
C PHE A 183 -19.08 8.90 9.62
N PHE A 184 -18.71 8.25 10.72
CA PHE A 184 -19.40 8.34 11.99
C PHE A 184 -18.81 9.42 12.91
N GLN A 185 -17.77 10.13 12.48
CA GLN A 185 -17.11 11.14 13.30
C GLN A 185 -18.05 12.35 13.49
N PRO A 186 -18.31 12.77 14.74
CA PRO A 186 -19.12 13.96 14.97
C PRO A 186 -18.43 15.22 14.43
N LYS A 187 -19.16 16.04 13.67
CA LYS A 187 -18.62 17.29 13.15
C LYS A 187 -18.21 18.22 14.29
N GLY A 188 -17.03 18.84 14.17
CA GLY A 188 -16.53 19.82 15.12
C GLY A 188 -15.91 19.22 16.38
N VAL A 189 -15.89 17.88 16.49
CA VAL A 189 -15.21 17.16 17.56
C VAL A 189 -13.80 16.80 17.08
N TYR A 190 -12.80 17.09 17.92
CA TYR A 190 -11.43 16.73 17.63
C TYR A 190 -11.27 15.22 17.49
N TRP A 191 -10.37 14.80 16.61
CA TRP A 191 -10.12 13.38 16.36
C TRP A 191 -9.54 12.71 17.60
N GLY A 192 -10.20 11.68 18.11
CA GLY A 192 -9.80 10.99 19.34
C GLY A 192 -10.12 11.74 20.65
N ASP A 193 -10.95 12.79 20.61
CA ASP A 193 -11.37 13.54 21.79
C ASP A 193 -11.78 12.63 22.97
N PRO A 194 -11.06 12.64 24.12
CA PRO A 194 -11.36 11.79 25.26
C PRO A 194 -12.72 12.04 25.90
N ASP A 195 -13.28 13.24 25.74
CA ASP A 195 -14.58 13.61 26.29
C ASP A 195 -15.74 13.15 25.38
N ASN A 196 -15.42 12.75 24.14
CA ASN A 196 -16.38 12.23 23.18
C ASN A 196 -16.11 10.74 22.86
N ILE A 197 -16.87 9.85 23.49
CA ILE A 197 -16.67 8.40 23.34
C ILE A 197 -16.78 7.90 21.90
N THR A 198 -17.62 8.54 21.06
CA THR A 198 -17.75 8.19 19.64
C THR A 198 -16.45 8.51 18.89
N SER A 199 -15.90 9.71 19.10
CA SER A 199 -14.60 10.11 18.52
C SER A 199 -13.47 9.18 18.96
N LEU A 200 -13.46 8.80 20.24
CA LEU A 200 -12.47 7.90 20.80
C LEU A 200 -12.54 6.49 20.18
N ILE A 201 -13.74 5.94 19.98
CA ILE A 201 -13.94 4.63 19.33
C ILE A 201 -13.46 4.67 17.88
N ILE A 202 -13.82 5.72 17.14
CA ILE A 202 -13.43 5.90 15.74
C ILE A 202 -11.90 5.99 15.61
N PHE A 203 -11.26 6.74 16.49
CA PHE A 203 -9.80 6.81 16.54
C PHE A 203 -9.17 5.45 16.86
N GLY A 204 -9.73 4.70 17.82
CA GLY A 204 -9.25 3.36 18.15
C GLY A 204 -9.33 2.39 16.97
N ILE A 205 -10.47 2.35 16.26
CA ILE A 205 -10.64 1.48 15.09
C ILE A 205 -9.64 1.84 13.98
N THR A 206 -9.52 3.12 13.64
CA THR A 206 -8.59 3.58 12.60
C THR A 206 -7.13 3.34 12.97
N ALA A 207 -6.74 3.54 14.24
CA ALA A 207 -5.41 3.23 14.72
C ALA A 207 -5.08 1.73 14.63
N ILE A 208 -6.04 0.85 14.96
CA ILE A 208 -5.90 -0.62 14.86
C ILE A 208 -5.74 -1.05 13.40
N LEU A 209 -6.53 -0.50 12.48
CA LEU A 209 -6.39 -0.78 11.04
C LEU A 209 -5.04 -0.31 10.52
N ALA A 210 -4.62 0.90 10.89
CA ALA A 210 -3.34 1.49 10.48
C ALA A 210 -2.13 0.67 10.98
N ILE A 211 -2.10 0.28 12.26
CA ILE A 211 -1.00 -0.54 12.80
C ILE A 211 -0.99 -1.96 12.20
N SER A 212 -2.17 -2.53 11.93
CA SER A 212 -2.27 -3.84 11.26
C SER A 212 -1.66 -3.76 9.86
N PHE A 213 -2.01 -2.71 9.10
CA PHE A 213 -1.44 -2.43 7.79
C PHE A 213 0.09 -2.26 7.85
N SER A 214 0.60 -1.45 8.78
CA SER A 214 2.05 -1.19 8.85
C SER A 214 2.86 -2.43 9.22
N LEU A 215 2.38 -3.24 10.17
CA LEU A 215 3.02 -4.51 10.53
C LEU A 215 3.00 -5.49 9.35
N GLY A 216 1.87 -5.59 8.65
CA GLY A 216 1.75 -6.41 7.46
C GLY A 216 2.75 -6.03 6.37
N PHE A 217 2.86 -4.74 6.08
CA PHE A 217 3.80 -4.21 5.08
C PHE A 217 5.26 -4.32 5.53
N PHE A 218 5.54 -4.12 6.81
CA PHE A 218 6.87 -4.35 7.38
C PHE A 218 7.34 -5.78 7.15
N ILE A 219 6.50 -6.76 7.49
CA ILE A 219 6.81 -8.17 7.27
C ILE A 219 6.93 -8.47 5.78
N ALA A 220 6.03 -7.94 4.93
CA ALA A 220 6.05 -8.19 3.50
C ALA A 220 7.33 -7.69 2.81
N TRP A 221 7.78 -6.48 3.14
CA TRP A 221 8.90 -5.83 2.47
C TRP A 221 10.25 -6.22 3.05
N ILE A 222 10.42 -6.10 4.37
CA ILE A 222 11.70 -6.35 5.03
C ILE A 222 11.93 -7.86 5.19
N MET A 223 10.89 -8.61 5.57
CA MET A 223 10.87 -10.07 5.72
C MET A 223 12.13 -10.62 6.42
N PRO A 224 12.14 -10.78 7.75
CA PRO A 224 13.35 -11.14 8.49
C PRO A 224 13.86 -12.54 8.12
N ASN A 225 15.18 -12.74 8.23
CA ASN A 225 15.85 -13.96 7.77
C ASN A 225 15.36 -15.23 8.48
N TRP A 226 15.03 -15.16 9.77
CA TRP A 226 14.46 -16.30 10.51
C TRP A 226 13.10 -16.73 9.94
N LEU A 227 12.27 -15.77 9.51
CA LEU A 227 10.97 -16.04 8.92
C LEU A 227 11.12 -16.63 7.51
N LYS A 228 12.05 -16.09 6.70
CA LYS A 228 12.42 -16.68 5.40
C LYS A 228 12.85 -18.14 5.55
N LYS A 229 13.75 -18.44 6.49
CA LYS A 229 14.24 -19.81 6.76
C LYS A 229 13.09 -20.74 7.17
N LYS A 230 12.20 -20.28 8.08
CA LYS A 230 11.05 -21.08 8.53
C LYS A 230 10.10 -21.42 7.39
N ILE A 231 9.81 -20.45 6.51
CA ILE A 231 8.91 -20.61 5.37
C ILE A 231 9.54 -21.46 4.25
N ASN A 232 10.86 -21.36 4.05
CA ASN A 232 11.57 -22.09 2.99
C ASN A 232 12.02 -23.49 3.40
N LYS A 233 11.65 -24.01 4.59
CA LYS A 233 12.22 -25.26 5.15
C LYS A 233 12.17 -26.46 4.20
N ASN A 234 11.16 -26.54 3.34
CA ASN A 234 10.98 -27.62 2.37
C ASN A 234 11.16 -27.18 0.90
N TYR A 235 11.59 -25.93 0.68
CA TYR A 235 11.81 -25.42 -0.67
C TYR A 235 13.22 -25.79 -1.12
N LYS A 236 13.30 -26.66 -2.11
CA LYS A 236 14.50 -26.83 -2.91
C LYS A 236 14.37 -25.90 -4.11
N PRO A 237 15.27 -24.92 -4.33
CA PRO A 237 15.30 -24.24 -5.61
C PRO A 237 15.45 -25.32 -6.68
N LEU A 238 14.72 -25.19 -7.79
CA LEU A 238 15.17 -25.87 -9.00
C LEU A 238 16.62 -25.43 -9.19
N GLU A 239 17.56 -26.36 -9.28
CA GLU A 239 18.88 -26.03 -9.80
C GLU A 239 18.62 -25.23 -11.08
N ASP A 240 19.17 -24.00 -11.14
CA ASP A 240 19.34 -23.36 -12.42
C ASP A 240 20.08 -24.41 -13.24
N LYS A 241 19.42 -25.01 -14.24
CA LYS A 241 20.12 -25.84 -15.20
C LYS A 241 21.11 -24.90 -15.86
N GLU A 242 22.34 -24.89 -15.37
CA GLU A 242 23.49 -24.45 -16.15
C GLU A 242 23.57 -25.44 -17.30
N TYR A 243 22.84 -25.14 -18.37
CA TYR A 243 23.03 -25.82 -19.63
C TYR A 243 24.49 -25.60 -20.02
N SER A 244 25.22 -26.68 -20.26
CA SER A 244 26.54 -26.55 -20.86
C SER A 244 26.38 -25.90 -22.24
N GLU A 245 27.46 -25.30 -22.75
CA GLU A 245 27.46 -24.72 -24.09
C GLU A 245 27.04 -25.76 -25.16
N GLU A 246 27.37 -27.04 -24.94
CA GLU A 246 26.94 -28.16 -25.78
C GLU A 246 25.43 -28.40 -25.70
N GLU A 247 24.83 -28.40 -24.50
CA GLU A 247 23.38 -28.55 -24.34
C GLU A 247 22.60 -27.36 -24.93
N LEU A 248 23.14 -26.15 -24.82
CA LEU A 248 22.59 -24.95 -25.48
C LEU A 248 22.62 -25.08 -27.00
N MET A 249 23.75 -25.53 -27.56
CA MET A 249 23.92 -25.73 -29.00
C MET A 249 23.00 -26.83 -29.53
N GLU A 250 22.81 -27.91 -28.77
CA GLU A 250 21.89 -29.00 -29.14
C GLU A 250 20.42 -28.54 -29.11
N MET A 251 20.02 -27.74 -28.11
CA MET A 251 18.69 -27.14 -28.07
C MET A 251 18.43 -26.20 -29.26
N ILE A 252 19.40 -25.35 -29.60
CA ILE A 252 19.30 -24.43 -30.76
C ILE A 252 19.16 -25.23 -32.05
N LYS A 253 19.96 -26.29 -32.22
CA LYS A 253 19.93 -27.15 -33.40
C LYS A 253 18.58 -27.86 -33.56
N THR A 254 18.04 -28.40 -32.46
CA THR A 254 16.73 -29.06 -32.46
C THR A 254 15.61 -28.09 -32.82
N GLN A 255 15.66 -26.85 -32.31
CA GLN A 255 14.68 -25.80 -32.65
C GLN A 255 14.74 -25.40 -34.13
N LEU A 256 15.95 -25.25 -34.69
CA LEU A 256 16.14 -24.95 -36.11
C LEU A 256 15.67 -26.08 -37.02
N ASP A 257 15.92 -27.34 -36.64
CA ASP A 257 15.48 -28.51 -37.41
C ASP A 257 13.95 -28.66 -37.39
N ASP A 258 13.31 -28.35 -36.27
CA ASP A 258 11.84 -28.38 -36.14
C ASP A 258 11.15 -27.24 -36.93
N GLU A 259 11.72 -26.03 -36.94
CA GLU A 259 11.24 -24.92 -37.80
C GLU A 259 11.43 -25.23 -39.29
N THR A 260 12.50 -25.94 -39.65
CA THR A 260 12.77 -26.35 -41.04
C THR A 260 11.81 -27.44 -41.52
N ARG A 261 11.34 -28.30 -40.60
CA ARG A 261 10.31 -29.33 -40.87
C ARG A 261 8.90 -28.76 -40.91
N SER A 262 8.61 -27.71 -40.14
CA SER A 262 7.33 -27.00 -40.16
C SER A 262 7.08 -26.18 -41.43
N ASN A 263 8.12 -25.88 -42.21
CA ASN A 263 8.07 -25.06 -43.43
C ASN A 263 8.15 -25.88 -44.73
N LYS A 264 8.01 -27.21 -44.66
CA LYS A 264 7.87 -28.12 -45.80
C LYS A 264 6.49 -28.75 -45.80
#